data_AF-A0A917RYQ5-F1
#
_entry.id   AF-A0A917RYQ5-F1
#
_cell.length_a   1.000
_cell.length_b   1.000
_cell.length_c   1.000
_cell.angle_alpha   90.00
_cell.angle_beta   90.00
_cell.angle_gamma   90.00
#
_symmetry.space_group_name_H-M   'P 1'
#
loop_
_entity.id
_entity.type
_entity.pdbx_description
1 polymer ?
#
loop_
_entity_poly.entity_id
_entity_poly.type
_entity_poly.pdbx_seq_one_letter_code
_entity_poly.pdbx_strand_id
1 'polypeptide(L)'
;MAQTQNHPAGRPPEYLAAELHRALTEDPRTAEQGVRVRIRGDVVVLDGEVGTAQRRRLLEDVVHEIAPDAQIHNDVHVTATPGPGECEDLGD
;
A
#
# COMPACT_ATOMS: atom_id res chain seq x y z
N MET A 1 2.91 -7.67 30.00
CA MET A 1 1.52 -7.31 29.66
C MET A 1 1.28 -7.75 28.22
N ALA A 2 0.80 -8.98 28.02
CA ALA A 2 0.47 -9.51 26.71
C ALA A 2 -0.86 -8.87 26.27
N GLN A 3 -0.87 -8.21 25.11
CA GLN A 3 -2.10 -7.62 24.57
C GLN A 3 -3.02 -8.76 24.12
N THR A 4 -4.12 -8.93 24.86
CA THR A 4 -5.25 -9.79 24.50
C THR A 4 -5.87 -9.26 23.21
N GLN A 5 -5.58 -9.91 22.09
CA GLN A 5 -6.24 -9.66 20.81
C GLN A 5 -7.49 -10.54 20.72
N ASN A 6 -8.65 -9.95 21.05
CA ASN A 6 -9.94 -10.59 20.91
C ASN A 6 -10.55 -10.17 19.55
N HIS A 7 -10.41 -11.01 18.52
CA HIS A 7 -11.10 -10.81 17.23
C HIS A 7 -12.01 -12.03 16.93
N PRO A 8 -13.34 -11.83 16.79
CA PRO A 8 -14.24 -12.86 16.29
C PRO A 8 -14.12 -12.98 14.76
N ALA A 9 -14.03 -14.23 14.28
CA ALA A 9 -14.29 -14.71 12.92
C ALA A 9 -13.75 -13.89 11.73
N GLY A 10 -12.53 -14.24 11.29
CA GLY A 10 -11.97 -13.85 10.00
C GLY A 10 -10.53 -13.38 10.18
N ARG A 11 -9.57 -14.21 9.74
CA ARG A 11 -8.10 -14.00 9.63
C ARG A 11 -7.46 -12.88 10.50
N PRO A 12 -6.54 -13.20 11.42
CA PRO A 12 -5.93 -12.19 12.29
C PRO A 12 -5.18 -11.10 11.50
N PRO A 13 -5.23 -9.83 11.95
CA PRO A 13 -4.65 -8.69 11.24
C PRO A 13 -3.14 -8.83 11.07
N GLU A 14 -2.43 -9.48 12.00
CA GLU A 14 -1.01 -9.79 11.83
C GLU A 14 -0.71 -10.65 10.59
N TYR A 15 -1.61 -11.55 10.21
CA TYR A 15 -1.43 -12.41 9.04
C TYR A 15 -1.63 -11.62 7.74
N LEU A 16 -2.67 -10.78 7.70
CA LEU A 16 -2.90 -9.90 6.55
C LEU A 16 -1.76 -8.90 6.37
N ALA A 17 -1.24 -8.34 7.46
CA ALA A 17 -0.10 -7.43 7.44
C ALA A 17 1.15 -8.13 6.88
N ALA A 18 1.42 -9.36 7.29
CA ALA A 18 2.54 -10.15 6.80
C ALA A 18 2.38 -10.52 5.32
N GLU A 19 1.17 -10.88 4.88
CA GLU A 19 0.88 -11.23 3.49
C GLU A 19 1.02 -10.01 2.57
N LEU A 20 0.47 -8.86 2.97
CA LEU A 20 0.67 -7.59 2.27
C LEU A 20 2.14 -7.19 2.24
N HIS A 21 2.84 -7.24 3.38
CA HIS A 21 4.26 -6.90 3.44
C HIS A 21 5.09 -7.77 2.49
N ARG A 22 4.80 -9.08 2.47
CA ARG A 22 5.45 -10.03 1.58
C ARG A 22 5.14 -9.73 0.11
N ALA A 23 3.87 -9.52 -0.24
CA ALA A 23 3.48 -9.18 -1.60
C ALA A 23 4.16 -7.89 -2.07
N LEU A 24 4.18 -6.85 -1.24
CA LEU A 24 4.82 -5.58 -1.57
C LEU A 24 6.35 -5.69 -1.74
N THR A 25 6.98 -6.58 -0.97
CA THR A 25 8.43 -6.81 -1.00
C THR A 25 8.84 -7.73 -2.16
N GLU A 26 8.04 -8.77 -2.45
CA GLU A 26 8.29 -9.73 -3.52
C GLU A 26 7.88 -9.20 -4.89
N ASP A 27 6.92 -8.26 -4.94
CA ASP A 27 6.46 -7.67 -6.20
C ASP A 27 7.49 -6.63 -6.71
N PRO A 28 8.14 -6.89 -7.87
CA PRO A 28 9.13 -5.97 -8.43
C PRO A 28 8.56 -4.58 -8.76
N ARG A 29 7.23 -4.44 -8.85
CA ARG A 29 6.53 -3.17 -9.09
C ARG A 29 6.56 -2.25 -7.86
N THR A 30 6.58 -2.82 -6.66
CA THR A 30 6.47 -2.12 -5.37
C THR A 30 7.65 -2.37 -4.43
N ALA A 31 8.63 -3.18 -4.84
CA ALA A 31 9.86 -3.51 -4.11
C ALA A 31 10.77 -2.28 -3.92
N GLU A 32 10.30 -1.31 -3.14
CA GLU A 32 10.99 -0.12 -2.72
C GLU A 32 11.41 -0.29 -1.27
N GLN A 33 12.70 -0.18 -0.97
CA GLN A 33 13.25 -0.43 0.37
C GLN A 33 12.74 0.58 1.43
N GLY A 34 12.04 1.64 1.01
CA GLY A 34 11.49 2.68 1.86
C GLY A 34 10.01 2.55 2.23
N VAL A 35 9.28 1.59 1.66
CA VAL A 35 7.82 1.47 1.89
C VAL A 35 7.52 0.49 3.03
N ARG A 36 6.63 0.91 3.94
CA ARG A 36 6.17 0.14 5.09
C ARG A 36 4.66 0.03 5.06
N VAL A 37 4.16 -1.18 5.35
CA VAL A 37 2.73 -1.44 5.52
C VAL A 37 2.42 -1.73 6.98
N ARG A 38 1.32 -1.18 7.48
CA ARG A 38 0.83 -1.38 8.85
C ARG A 38 -0.68 -1.56 8.83
N ILE A 39 -1.22 -2.44 9.66
CA ILE A 39 -2.67 -2.60 9.82
C ILE A 39 -3.10 -1.99 11.15
N ARG A 40 -4.16 -1.18 11.10
CA ARG A 40 -4.77 -0.48 12.23
C ARG A 40 -6.25 -0.84 12.28
N GLY A 41 -6.59 -1.90 13.00
CA GLY A 41 -7.94 -2.46 12.97
C GLY A 41 -8.26 -2.94 11.57
N ASP A 42 -9.20 -2.28 10.90
CA ASP A 42 -9.65 -2.57 9.54
C ASP A 42 -9.00 -1.69 8.45
N VAL A 43 -8.05 -0.83 8.84
CA VAL A 43 -7.37 0.11 7.92
C VAL A 43 -5.94 -0.33 7.65
N VAL A 44 -5.58 -0.47 6.39
CA VAL A 44 -4.22 -0.70 5.88
C VAL A 44 -3.55 0.65 5.63
N VAL A 45 -2.53 0.97 6.41
CA VAL A 45 -1.73 2.19 6.28
C VAL A 45 -0.43 1.90 5.55
N LEU A 46 -0.23 2.57 4.42
CA LEU A 46 0.99 2.55 3.62
C LEU A 46 1.77 3.84 3.89
N ASP A 47 3.02 3.71 4.33
CA ASP A 47 3.90 4.81 4.70
C ASP A 47 5.25 4.64 4.00
N GLY A 48 5.82 5.71 3.48
CA GLY A 48 7.14 5.67 2.88
C GLY A 48 7.30 6.70 1.78
N GLU A 49 8.35 6.52 0.99
CA GLU A 49 8.68 7.41 -0.11
C GLU A 49 8.85 6.59 -1.39
N VAL A 50 8.29 7.08 -2.49
CA VAL A 50 8.43 6.44 -3.80
C VAL A 50 8.95 7.42 -4.84
N GLY A 51 9.71 6.88 -5.78
CA GLY A 51 10.24 7.64 -6.89
C GLY A 51 9.20 8.05 -7.93
N THR A 52 7.94 7.59 -7.92
CA THR A 52 6.91 8.02 -8.89
C THR A 52 5.49 7.87 -8.35
N ALA A 53 4.56 8.70 -8.85
CA ALA A 53 3.13 8.56 -8.55
C ALA A 53 2.54 7.24 -9.06
N GLN A 54 3.10 6.66 -10.13
CA GLN A 54 2.70 5.36 -10.64
C GLN A 54 2.98 4.24 -9.62
N ARG A 55 4.17 4.25 -8.98
CA ARG A 55 4.47 3.31 -7.89
C ARG A 55 3.54 3.47 -6.71
N ARG A 56 3.21 4.72 -6.34
CA ARG A 56 2.21 4.99 -5.30
C ARG A 56 0.88 4.29 -5.59
N ARG A 57 0.38 4.34 -6.83
CA ARG A 57 -0.85 3.65 -7.24
C ARG A 57 -0.70 2.13 -7.24
N LEU A 58 0.45 1.60 -7.67
CA LEU A 58 0.70 0.15 -7.68
C LEU A 58 0.65 -0.45 -6.27
N LEU A 59 1.10 0.30 -5.25
CA LEU A 59 0.97 -0.11 -3.84
C LEU A 59 -0.50 -0.28 -3.42
N GLU A 60 -1.37 0.64 -3.81
CA GLU A 60 -2.81 0.54 -3.53
C GLU A 60 -3.44 -0.64 -4.28
N ASP A 61 -3.05 -0.85 -5.53
CA ASP A 61 -3.56 -1.92 -6.38
C ASP A 61 -3.25 -3.31 -5.77
N VAL A 62 -2.00 -3.55 -5.37
CA VAL A 62 -1.59 -4.81 -4.72
C VAL A 62 -2.36 -5.03 -3.41
N VAL A 63 -2.58 -3.97 -2.63
CA VAL A 63 -3.35 -4.08 -1.38
C VAL A 63 -4.81 -4.40 -1.68
N HIS A 64 -5.39 -3.79 -2.71
CA HIS A 64 -6.76 -4.03 -3.13
C HIS A 64 -6.97 -5.44 -3.72
N GLU A 65 -5.98 -5.99 -4.42
CA GLU A 65 -5.98 -7.38 -4.90
C GLU A 65 -6.07 -8.39 -3.74
N ILE A 66 -5.38 -8.12 -2.64
CA ILE A 66 -5.33 -9.01 -1.46
C ILE A 66 -6.50 -8.76 -0.52
N ALA A 67 -6.88 -7.50 -0.35
CA ALA A 67 -7.90 -7.05 0.60
C ALA A 67 -8.80 -5.98 -0.02
N PRO A 68 -9.73 -6.37 -0.91
CA PRO A 68 -10.61 -5.42 -1.60
C PRO A 68 -11.57 -4.69 -0.65
N ASP A 69 -11.95 -5.35 0.45
CA ASP A 69 -12.84 -4.80 1.48
C ASP A 69 -12.11 -3.97 2.56
N ALA A 70 -10.77 -3.95 2.57
CA ALA A 70 -10.02 -3.22 3.58
C ALA A 70 -9.91 -1.73 3.21
N GLN A 71 -9.93 -0.86 4.22
CA GLN A 71 -9.70 0.57 3.97
C GLN A 71 -8.22 0.83 3.76
N ILE A 72 -7.85 1.44 2.63
CA ILE A 72 -6.46 1.73 2.29
C ILE A 72 -6.18 3.20 2.59
N HIS A 73 -5.20 3.47 3.45
CA HIS A 73 -4.69 4.79 3.74
C HIS A 73 -3.27 4.93 3.19
N ASN A 74 -3.16 5.59 2.04
CA ASN A 74 -1.88 5.79 1.39
C ASN A 74 -1.24 7.13 1.76
N ASP A 75 -0.31 7.08 2.72
CA ASP A 75 0.53 8.19 3.20
C ASP A 75 1.91 8.22 2.50
N VAL A 76 2.05 7.55 1.35
CA VAL A 76 3.31 7.49 0.63
C VAL A 76 3.57 8.80 -0.11
N HIS A 77 4.74 9.38 0.17
CA HIS A 77 5.20 10.61 -0.44
C HIS A 77 5.94 10.32 -1.75
N VAL A 78 5.55 11.01 -2.83
CA VAL A 78 6.25 10.89 -4.12
C VAL A 78 7.39 11.90 -4.12
N THR A 79 8.63 11.40 -4.18
CA THR A 79 9.84 12.24 -4.14
C THR A 79 10.30 12.67 -5.53
N ALA A 80 9.87 11.99 -6.59
CA ALA A 80 10.09 12.54 -7.92
C ALA A 80 9.27 13.79 -8.11
N THR A 81 9.95 14.81 -8.61
CA THR A 81 9.31 15.90 -9.33
C THR A 81 8.40 15.25 -10.36
N PRO A 82 7.09 15.60 -10.43
CA PRO A 82 6.31 15.25 -11.60
C PRO A 82 7.09 15.82 -12.79
N GLY A 83 7.75 14.94 -13.55
CA GLY A 83 8.18 15.29 -14.90
C GLY A 83 6.92 15.77 -15.63
N PRO A 84 7.02 16.73 -16.56
CA PRO A 84 5.86 17.29 -17.24
C PRO A 84 5.19 16.18 -18.06
N GLY A 85 4.35 15.38 -17.39
CA GLY A 85 3.32 14.56 -17.99
C GLY A 85 2.15 15.50 -18.21
N GLU A 86 2.36 16.48 -19.09
CA GLU A 86 1.24 17.13 -19.74
C GLU A 86 0.60 16.02 -20.58
N CYS A 87 -0.61 15.66 -20.16
CA CYS A 87 -1.53 14.95 -21.00
C CYS A 87 -1.78 15.83 -22.23
N GLU A 88 -1.07 15.63 -23.33
CA GLU A 88 -1.57 16.06 -24.64
C GLU A 88 -2.69 15.09 -25.04
N ASP A 89 -3.86 15.26 -24.44
CA ASP A 89 -5.12 14.96 -25.10
C ASP A 89 -5.59 16.27 -25.75
N LEU A 90 -4.86 16.71 -26.78
CA LEU A 90 -5.35 17.73 -27.70
C LEU A 90 -6.09 16.98 -28.81
N GLY A 91 -7.34 16.62 -28.52
CA GLY A 91 -8.30 16.39 -29.58
C GLY A 91 -8.58 17.71 -30.29
N ASP A 92 -8.13 17.82 -31.53
CA ASP A 92 -8.66 18.75 -32.54
C ASP A 92 -9.10 17.95 -33.78
#